data_AF-A0A7J6P0Z5-F1
#
_entry.id   AF-A0A7J6P0Z5-F1
#
_cell.length_a   1.000
_cell.length_b   1.000
_cell.length_c   1.000
_cell.angle_alpha   90.00
_cell.angle_beta   90.00
_cell.angle_gamma   90.00
#
_symmetry.space_group_name_H-M   'P 1'
#
loop_
_entity.id
_entity.type
_entity.pdbx_description
1 polymer ?
#
loop_
_entity_poly.entity_id
_entity_poly.type
_entity_poly.pdbx_seq_one_letter_code
_entity_poly.pdbx_strand_id
1 'polypeptide(L)'
;MLAIIDEECQSAYEHLLAELDNLVRFFTDGERGLNDSTSLCVHDAHQGALRACEALLPGKRNARCYYHFSKNIKDNRSKFGVDAAMVEHLKYALHASPTDNLYFLLAIALIHEVEEEHPSGANYLRYTLDFERYGFPNIALTSTGLQGTQVLNNIVEAFHRNVTRMLGRNNMPLSIFVERILEV
;
A
#
# COMPACT_ATOMS: atom_id res chain seq x y z
N MET A 1 17.87 4.43 -12.25
CA MET A 1 16.70 5.29 -11.95
C MET A 1 15.72 4.56 -11.03
N LEU A 2 15.15 3.40 -11.42
CA LEU A 2 14.29 2.58 -10.53
C LEU A 2 14.97 2.21 -9.19
N ALA A 3 16.22 1.75 -9.22
CA ALA A 3 16.96 1.42 -8.00
C ALA A 3 17.18 2.61 -7.05
N ILE A 4 17.37 3.82 -7.58
CA ILE A 4 17.57 5.04 -6.79
C ILE A 4 16.25 5.43 -6.09
N ILE A 5 15.13 5.34 -6.81
CA ILE A 5 13.80 5.58 -6.26
C ILE A 5 13.46 4.55 -5.16
N ASP A 6 13.89 3.29 -5.34
CA ASP A 6 13.73 2.23 -4.33
C ASP A 6 14.54 2.51 -3.06
N GLU A 7 15.76 2.99 -3.17
CA GLU A 7 16.62 3.36 -2.03
C GLU A 7 16.10 4.59 -1.28
N GLU A 8 15.74 5.65 -1.99
CA GLU A 8 15.14 6.86 -1.39
C GLU A 8 13.82 6.53 -0.69
N CYS A 9 12.98 5.70 -1.32
CA CYS A 9 11.74 5.23 -0.71
C CYS A 9 12.02 4.38 0.53
N GLN A 10 12.99 3.46 0.48
CA GLN A 10 13.37 2.66 1.65
C GLN A 10 13.76 3.57 2.82
N SER A 11 14.65 4.53 2.59
CA SER A 11 15.11 5.46 3.63
C SER A 11 13.95 6.28 4.22
N ALA A 12 13.03 6.75 3.38
CA ALA A 12 11.84 7.47 3.84
C ALA A 12 10.95 6.58 4.72
N TYR A 13 10.71 5.32 4.33
CA TYR A 13 9.93 4.38 5.13
C TYR A 13 10.64 4.01 6.43
N GLU A 14 11.95 3.79 6.42
CA GLU A 14 12.73 3.49 7.62
C GLU A 14 12.61 4.63 8.65
N HIS A 15 12.74 5.88 8.19
CA HIS A 15 12.58 7.04 9.06
C HIS A 15 11.15 7.14 9.63
N LEU A 16 10.13 6.99 8.79
CA LEU A 16 8.72 7.02 9.23
C LEU A 16 8.41 5.91 10.25
N LEU A 17 8.91 4.70 10.02
CA LEU A 17 8.72 3.58 10.94
C LEU A 17 9.44 3.81 12.28
N ALA A 18 10.62 4.41 12.28
CA ALA A 18 11.33 4.78 13.50
C ALA A 18 10.56 5.84 14.31
N GLU A 19 10.03 6.88 13.66
CA GLU A 19 9.20 7.89 14.35
C GLU A 19 7.90 7.30 14.90
N LEU A 20 7.28 6.36 14.19
CA LEU A 20 6.12 5.61 14.70
C LEU A 20 6.50 4.74 15.91
N ASP A 21 7.67 4.11 15.91
CA ASP A 21 8.16 3.34 17.07
C ASP A 21 8.37 4.24 18.30
N ASN A 22 8.98 5.42 18.11
CA ASN A 22 9.12 6.42 19.17
C ASN A 22 7.76 6.81 19.75
N LEU A 23 6.77 7.03 18.89
CA LEU A 23 5.42 7.41 19.31
C LEU A 23 4.71 6.28 20.09
N VAL A 24 4.84 5.03 19.63
CA VAL A 24 4.26 3.87 20.34
C VAL A 24 4.93 3.70 21.70
N ARG A 25 6.26 3.81 21.77
CA ARG A 25 7.00 3.77 23.04
C ARG A 25 6.55 4.88 23.97
N PHE A 26 6.40 6.10 23.47
CA PHE A 26 5.90 7.22 24.25
C PHE A 26 4.52 6.94 24.85
N PHE A 27 3.57 6.45 24.06
CA PHE A 27 2.21 6.16 24.54
C PHE A 27 2.09 4.94 25.45
N THR A 28 3.12 4.10 25.50
CA THR A 28 3.15 2.89 26.31
C THR A 28 4.17 2.97 27.44
N ASP A 29 4.69 4.17 27.73
CA ASP A 29 5.75 4.41 28.72
C ASP A 29 6.96 3.46 28.54
N GLY A 30 7.23 3.09 27.29
CA GLY A 30 8.32 2.19 26.89
C GLY A 30 8.00 0.70 27.00
N GLU A 31 6.81 0.29 27.47
CA GLU A 31 6.44 -1.13 27.64
C GLU A 31 6.29 -1.88 26.31
N ARG A 32 5.99 -1.18 25.21
CA ARG A 32 5.84 -1.79 23.88
C ARG A 32 6.54 -0.96 22.82
N GLY A 33 7.04 -1.65 21.79
CA GLY A 33 7.43 -1.04 20.52
C GLY A 33 6.35 -1.21 19.45
N LEU A 34 6.61 -0.59 18.30
CA LEU A 34 5.84 -0.76 17.08
C LEU A 34 5.80 -2.23 16.67
N ASN A 35 6.91 -2.97 16.83
CA ASN A 35 6.96 -4.39 16.50
C ASN A 35 6.03 -5.23 17.39
N ASP A 36 5.80 -4.86 18.65
CA ASP A 36 4.86 -5.56 19.53
C ASP A 36 3.41 -5.24 19.20
N SER A 37 3.18 -4.05 18.66
CA SER A 37 1.86 -3.48 18.42
C SER A 37 1.36 -3.65 16.98
N THR A 38 2.23 -4.07 16.07
CA THR A 38 1.92 -4.25 14.65
C THR A 38 1.68 -5.72 14.34
N SER A 39 0.57 -6.02 13.67
CA SER A 39 0.30 -7.35 13.10
C SER A 39 0.53 -7.39 11.58
N LEU A 40 0.54 -6.22 10.93
CA LEU A 40 0.50 -6.09 9.49
C LEU A 40 1.04 -4.73 9.02
N CYS A 41 1.88 -4.74 8.01
CA CYS A 41 2.29 -3.57 7.23
C CYS A 41 1.48 -3.46 5.93
N VAL A 42 0.75 -2.37 5.74
CA VAL A 42 -0.04 -2.10 4.51
C VAL A 42 0.57 -0.93 3.76
N HIS A 43 1.04 -1.15 2.54
CA HIS A 43 1.73 -0.12 1.74
C HIS A 43 1.37 -0.22 0.24
N ASP A 44 1.76 0.77 -0.56
CA ASP A 44 1.63 0.68 -2.04
C ASP A 44 2.69 -0.28 -2.62
N ALA A 45 2.61 -0.60 -3.92
CA ALA A 45 3.54 -1.49 -4.61
C ALA A 45 4.93 -0.87 -4.80
N HIS A 46 5.68 -0.73 -3.71
CA HIS A 46 7.04 -0.18 -3.68
C HIS A 46 8.01 -1.12 -2.96
N GLN A 47 9.15 -1.41 -3.57
CA GLN A 47 10.13 -2.35 -2.99
C GLN A 47 10.84 -1.77 -1.77
N GLY A 48 11.13 -0.47 -1.79
CA GLY A 48 11.65 0.23 -0.61
C GLY A 48 10.78 0.08 0.64
N ALA A 49 9.45 0.15 0.49
CA ALA A 49 8.51 -0.02 1.58
C ALA A 49 8.55 -1.44 2.17
N LEU A 50 8.54 -2.47 1.30
CA LEU A 50 8.64 -3.87 1.70
C LEU A 50 9.94 -4.11 2.50
N ARG A 51 11.08 -3.70 1.94
CA ARG A 51 12.40 -3.89 2.55
C ARG A 51 12.52 -3.20 3.90
N ALA A 52 12.00 -1.98 4.03
CA ALA A 52 11.97 -1.26 5.30
C ALA A 52 11.13 -1.99 6.36
N CYS A 53 9.95 -2.50 5.97
CA CYS A 53 9.10 -3.29 6.86
C CYS A 53 9.77 -4.60 7.27
N GLU A 54 10.41 -5.32 6.35
CA GLU A 54 11.15 -6.55 6.65
C GLU A 54 12.34 -6.31 7.60
N ALA A 55 13.04 -5.19 7.43
CA ALA A 55 14.19 -4.82 8.26
C ALA A 55 13.79 -4.41 9.68
N LEU A 56 12.75 -3.58 9.82
CA LEU A 56 12.38 -2.96 11.10
C LEU A 56 11.24 -3.67 11.83
N LEU A 57 10.41 -4.43 11.12
CA LEU A 57 9.26 -5.17 11.63
C LEU A 57 9.34 -6.65 11.20
N PRO A 58 10.40 -7.38 11.62
CA PRO A 58 10.64 -8.74 11.15
C PRO A 58 9.50 -9.69 11.55
N GLY A 59 9.10 -10.55 10.62
CA GLY A 59 8.03 -11.52 10.82
C GLY A 59 6.61 -10.94 10.76
N LYS A 60 6.46 -9.63 10.52
CA LYS A 60 5.15 -9.03 10.22
C LYS A 60 4.78 -9.29 8.78
N ARG A 61 3.50 -9.58 8.55
CA ARG A 61 2.99 -9.77 7.19
C ARG A 61 3.01 -8.43 6.46
N ASN A 62 3.39 -8.44 5.18
CA ASN A 62 3.23 -7.31 4.27
C ASN A 62 1.98 -7.51 3.41
N ALA A 63 1.25 -6.43 3.17
CA ALA A 63 0.09 -6.43 2.29
C ALA A 63 0.02 -5.18 1.45
N ARG A 64 -0.59 -5.36 0.28
CA ARG A 64 -0.87 -4.25 -0.61
C ARG A 64 -2.10 -3.46 -0.16
N CYS A 65 -1.95 -2.14 -0.12
CA CYS A 65 -3.03 -1.22 0.18
C CYS A 65 -4.13 -1.26 -0.90
N TYR A 66 -5.35 -1.59 -0.48
CA TYR A 66 -6.51 -1.66 -1.38
C TYR A 66 -6.84 -0.34 -2.07
N TYR A 67 -6.75 0.77 -1.34
CA TYR A 67 -6.97 2.10 -1.90
C TYR A 67 -5.98 2.39 -3.03
N HIS A 68 -4.68 2.20 -2.79
CA HIS A 68 -3.65 2.44 -3.79
C HIS A 68 -3.78 1.48 -4.97
N PHE A 69 -4.04 0.20 -4.73
CA PHE A 69 -4.33 -0.76 -5.81
C PHE A 69 -5.53 -0.32 -6.66
N SER A 70 -6.64 0.06 -6.03
CA SER A 70 -7.85 0.53 -6.71
C SER A 70 -7.63 1.81 -7.51
N LYS A 71 -6.84 2.75 -6.95
CA LYS A 71 -6.45 3.98 -7.62
C LYS A 71 -5.54 3.69 -8.81
N ASN A 72 -4.53 2.86 -8.63
CA ASN A 72 -3.58 2.47 -9.67
C ASN A 72 -4.28 1.82 -10.88
N ILE A 73 -5.24 0.91 -10.64
CA ILE A 73 -6.08 0.32 -11.70
C ILE A 73 -6.90 1.40 -12.42
N LYS A 74 -7.51 2.33 -11.68
CA LYS A 74 -8.32 3.41 -12.27
C LYS A 74 -7.47 4.39 -13.09
N ASP A 75 -6.32 4.79 -12.58
CA ASP A 75 -5.40 5.74 -13.24
C ASP A 75 -4.75 5.11 -14.48
N ASN A 76 -4.66 3.78 -14.54
CA ASN A 76 -4.12 3.02 -15.67
C ASN A 76 -5.21 2.35 -16.51
N ARG A 77 -6.47 2.80 -16.42
CA ARG A 77 -7.61 2.21 -17.13
C ARG A 77 -7.38 2.04 -18.64
N SER A 78 -6.68 2.98 -19.26
CA SER A 78 -6.35 2.96 -20.69
C SER A 78 -5.48 1.77 -21.10
N LYS A 79 -4.75 1.14 -20.17
CA LYS A 79 -3.94 -0.06 -20.44
C LYS A 79 -4.79 -1.31 -20.66
N PHE A 80 -6.06 -1.30 -20.26
CA PHE A 80 -6.95 -2.46 -20.31
C PHE A 80 -8.00 -2.40 -21.43
N GLY A 81 -8.06 -1.31 -22.20
CA GLY A 81 -9.00 -1.14 -23.32
C GLY A 81 -10.43 -1.63 -23.03
N VAL A 82 -10.91 -2.64 -23.76
CA VAL A 82 -12.28 -3.18 -23.61
C VAL A 82 -12.49 -3.92 -22.28
N ASP A 83 -11.42 -4.47 -21.71
CA ASP A 83 -11.45 -5.25 -20.46
C ASP A 83 -11.43 -4.39 -19.20
N ALA A 84 -11.27 -3.07 -19.35
CA ALA A 84 -11.19 -2.13 -18.24
C ALA A 84 -12.33 -2.29 -17.22
N ALA A 85 -13.56 -2.50 -17.70
CA ALA A 85 -14.73 -2.68 -16.83
C ALA A 85 -14.65 -3.99 -16.03
N MET A 86 -14.20 -5.07 -16.67
CA MET A 86 -14.00 -6.37 -16.01
C MET A 86 -12.90 -6.25 -14.94
N VAL A 87 -11.76 -5.65 -15.27
CA VAL A 87 -10.64 -5.42 -14.33
C VAL A 87 -11.09 -4.57 -13.13
N GLU A 88 -11.84 -3.50 -13.37
CA GLU A 88 -12.40 -2.65 -12.31
C GLU A 88 -13.39 -3.39 -11.39
N HIS A 89 -14.10 -4.39 -11.91
CA HIS A 89 -15.03 -5.21 -11.14
C HIS A 89 -14.32 -6.33 -10.37
N LEU A 90 -13.42 -7.06 -11.02
CA LEU A 90 -12.73 -8.20 -10.41
C LEU A 90 -11.70 -7.80 -9.34
N LYS A 91 -11.25 -6.54 -9.31
CA LYS A 91 -10.42 -6.03 -8.21
C LYS A 91 -11.08 -6.17 -6.83
N TYR A 92 -12.40 -6.09 -6.75
CA TYR A 92 -13.14 -6.30 -5.50
C TYR A 92 -13.03 -7.75 -5.04
N ALA A 93 -13.16 -8.71 -5.96
CA ALA A 93 -13.01 -10.14 -5.67
C ALA A 93 -11.57 -10.50 -5.26
N LEU A 94 -10.57 -9.89 -5.91
CA LEU A 94 -9.17 -10.02 -5.54
C LEU A 94 -8.91 -9.54 -4.11
N HIS A 95 -9.49 -8.42 -3.69
CA HIS A 95 -9.30 -7.91 -2.31
C HIS A 95 -10.15 -8.66 -1.27
N ALA A 96 -11.33 -9.12 -1.66
CA ALA A 96 -12.22 -9.90 -0.81
C ALA A 96 -11.86 -11.39 -0.77
N SER A 97 -10.70 -11.78 -1.31
CA SER A 97 -10.30 -13.17 -1.35
C SER A 97 -10.02 -13.68 0.09
N PRO A 98 -10.64 -14.78 0.54
CA PRO A 98 -10.47 -15.29 1.89
C PRO A 98 -9.12 -15.99 2.12
N THR A 99 -8.45 -16.39 1.04
CA THR A 99 -7.18 -17.13 1.09
C THR A 99 -6.21 -16.65 0.02
N ASP A 100 -4.92 -16.83 0.28
CA ASP A 100 -3.83 -16.48 -0.64
C ASP A 100 -3.90 -17.29 -1.93
N ASN A 101 -4.27 -18.58 -1.83
CA ASN A 101 -4.46 -19.45 -2.99
C ASN A 101 -5.60 -18.97 -3.91
N LEU A 102 -6.72 -18.54 -3.33
CA LEU A 102 -7.84 -18.04 -4.13
C LEU A 102 -7.47 -16.71 -4.80
N TYR A 103 -6.74 -15.83 -4.11
CA TYR A 103 -6.19 -14.63 -4.71
C TYR A 103 -5.28 -14.96 -5.90
N PHE A 104 -4.35 -15.89 -5.73
CA PHE A 104 -3.43 -16.31 -6.78
C PHE A 104 -4.17 -16.82 -8.02
N LEU A 105 -5.17 -17.68 -7.83
CA LEU A 105 -5.98 -18.21 -8.92
C LEU A 105 -6.76 -17.10 -9.66
N LEU A 106 -7.39 -16.18 -8.91
CA LEU A 106 -8.11 -15.05 -9.50
C LEU A 106 -7.18 -14.08 -10.22
N ALA A 107 -5.97 -13.86 -9.69
CA ALA A 107 -4.97 -12.99 -10.30
C ALA A 107 -4.48 -13.57 -11.63
N ILE A 108 -4.17 -14.87 -11.67
CA ILE A 108 -3.78 -15.56 -12.92
C ILE A 108 -4.91 -15.51 -13.93
N ALA A 109 -6.14 -15.85 -13.53
CA ALA A 109 -7.29 -15.81 -14.42
C ALA A 109 -7.46 -14.41 -15.01
N LEU A 110 -7.44 -13.36 -14.19
CA LEU A 110 -7.56 -11.99 -14.66
C LEU A 110 -6.44 -11.57 -15.63
N ILE A 111 -5.20 -11.97 -15.34
CA ILE A 111 -4.06 -11.69 -16.24
C ILE A 111 -4.29 -12.38 -17.59
N HIS A 112 -4.72 -13.63 -17.58
CA HIS A 112 -4.92 -14.41 -18.80
C HIS A 112 -6.03 -13.83 -19.68
N GLU A 113 -7.17 -13.45 -19.09
CA GLU A 113 -8.29 -12.83 -19.81
C GLU A 113 -7.87 -11.51 -20.49
N VAL A 114 -7.06 -10.70 -19.82
CA VAL A 114 -6.57 -9.42 -20.38
C VAL A 114 -5.43 -9.63 -21.38
N GLU A 115 -4.70 -10.74 -21.31
CA GLU A 115 -3.53 -10.99 -22.16
C GLU A 115 -3.89 -11.18 -23.63
N GLU A 116 -5.06 -11.78 -23.91
CA GLU A 116 -5.52 -12.04 -25.27
C GLU A 116 -5.78 -10.74 -26.04
N GLU A 117 -6.47 -9.78 -25.44
CA GLU A 117 -6.89 -8.53 -26.09
C GLU A 117 -5.90 -7.37 -25.83
N HIS A 118 -5.26 -7.36 -24.65
CA HIS A 118 -4.42 -6.24 -24.19
C HIS A 118 -3.13 -6.70 -23.46
N PRO A 119 -2.11 -7.18 -24.20
CA PRO A 119 -0.84 -7.65 -23.62
C PRO A 119 -0.14 -6.63 -22.71
N SER A 120 -0.29 -5.33 -22.98
CA SER A 120 0.28 -4.27 -22.14
C SER A 120 -0.45 -4.12 -20.80
N GLY A 121 -1.76 -4.33 -20.78
CA GLY A 121 -2.59 -4.43 -19.58
C GLY A 121 -2.25 -5.67 -18.77
N ALA A 122 -2.07 -6.80 -19.44
CA ALA A 122 -1.64 -8.05 -18.80
C ALA A 122 -0.27 -7.91 -18.13
N ASN A 123 0.70 -7.32 -18.82
CA ASN A 123 2.02 -7.03 -18.24
C ASN A 123 1.94 -6.10 -17.03
N TYR A 124 1.07 -5.08 -17.09
CA TYR A 124 0.82 -4.21 -15.94
C TYR A 124 0.21 -4.98 -14.77
N LEU A 125 -0.75 -5.88 -15.04
CA LEU A 125 -1.37 -6.74 -14.02
C LEU A 125 -0.38 -7.74 -13.43
N ARG A 126 0.50 -8.35 -14.23
CA ARG A 126 1.58 -9.24 -13.73
C ARG A 126 2.45 -8.52 -12.72
N TYR A 127 2.87 -7.30 -13.01
CA TYR A 127 3.65 -6.48 -12.07
C TYR A 127 2.82 -6.08 -10.84
N THR A 128 1.59 -5.65 -11.07
CA THR A 128 0.70 -5.12 -10.02
C THR A 128 0.26 -6.23 -9.06
N LEU A 129 -0.04 -7.42 -9.53
CA LEU A 129 -0.55 -8.54 -8.73
C LEU A 129 0.55 -9.48 -8.24
N ASP A 130 1.81 -9.08 -8.41
CA ASP A 130 2.98 -9.82 -7.92
C ASP A 130 3.02 -9.81 -6.38
N PHE A 131 2.48 -10.88 -5.79
CA PHE A 131 2.40 -11.03 -4.34
C PHE A 131 3.75 -11.34 -3.71
N GLU A 132 4.67 -11.99 -4.43
CA GLU A 132 6.02 -12.27 -3.94
C GLU A 132 6.76 -10.94 -3.77
N ARG A 133 6.49 -9.99 -4.67
CA ARG A 133 7.12 -8.69 -4.66
C ARG A 133 6.41 -7.68 -3.76
N TYR A 134 5.09 -7.67 -3.66
CA TYR A 134 4.34 -6.60 -2.98
C TYR A 134 3.44 -7.05 -1.84
N GLY A 135 3.46 -8.34 -1.49
CA GLY A 135 2.60 -8.93 -0.49
C GLY A 135 1.16 -9.15 -0.98
N PHE A 136 0.40 -9.93 -0.22
CA PHE A 136 -1.00 -10.24 -0.56
C PHE A 136 -1.92 -9.07 -0.20
N PRO A 137 -2.93 -8.72 -1.02
CA PRO A 137 -3.93 -7.74 -0.64
C PRO A 137 -4.97 -8.26 0.37
N ASN A 138 -4.86 -9.53 0.80
CA ASN A 138 -5.87 -10.25 1.58
C ASN A 138 -5.60 -10.30 3.08
N ILE A 139 -6.12 -9.36 3.87
CA ILE A 139 -6.12 -9.53 5.34
C ILE A 139 -7.44 -9.08 5.99
N ALA A 140 -8.42 -8.61 5.22
CA ALA A 140 -9.69 -8.21 5.80
C ALA A 140 -10.47 -9.41 6.38
N LEU A 141 -10.37 -10.62 5.85
CA LEU A 141 -11.27 -11.70 6.30
C LEU A 141 -10.72 -12.57 7.43
N THR A 142 -9.40 -12.70 7.58
CA THR A 142 -8.79 -13.75 8.42
C THR A 142 -8.34 -13.29 9.81
N SER A 143 -8.11 -11.99 10.03
CA SER A 143 -7.76 -11.45 11.35
C SER A 143 -8.98 -10.86 12.06
N THR A 144 -9.41 -11.51 13.13
CA THR A 144 -10.46 -11.04 14.05
C THR A 144 -10.12 -9.62 14.53
N GLY A 145 -10.90 -8.62 14.12
CA GLY A 145 -10.71 -7.19 14.45
C GLY A 145 -10.26 -6.27 13.30
N LEU A 146 -9.78 -6.81 12.17
CA LEU A 146 -9.45 -6.04 10.96
C LEU A 146 -10.48 -6.22 9.82
N GLN A 147 -11.57 -6.97 10.09
CA GLN A 147 -12.70 -7.11 9.19
C GLN A 147 -13.34 -5.75 8.90
N GLY A 148 -13.29 -5.35 7.62
CA GLY A 148 -13.97 -4.17 7.09
C GLY A 148 -13.18 -2.86 7.11
N THR A 149 -12.16 -2.70 7.96
CA THR A 149 -11.43 -1.41 8.08
C THR A 149 -10.48 -1.13 6.92
N GLN A 150 -9.94 -2.16 6.26
CA GLN A 150 -9.05 -1.99 5.08
C GLN A 150 -9.79 -1.68 3.78
N VAL A 151 -11.08 -2.01 3.71
CA VAL A 151 -11.97 -1.69 2.58
C VAL A 151 -12.45 -0.23 2.66
N LEU A 152 -12.26 0.43 3.81
CA LEU A 152 -12.53 1.85 3.98
C LEU A 152 -11.44 2.67 3.31
N ASN A 153 -11.56 2.80 1.98
CA ASN A 153 -10.84 3.81 1.20
C ASN A 153 -10.90 5.19 1.87
N ASN A 154 -11.99 5.47 2.58
CA ASN A 154 -12.23 6.72 3.29
C ASN A 154 -11.10 7.14 4.24
N ILE A 155 -10.38 6.22 4.90
CA ILE A 155 -9.32 6.61 5.85
C ILE A 155 -8.11 7.17 5.08
N VAL A 156 -7.59 6.40 4.12
CA VAL A 156 -6.44 6.80 3.30
C VAL A 156 -6.81 7.96 2.38
N GLU A 157 -7.99 7.92 1.77
CA GLU A 157 -8.47 8.99 0.90
C GLU A 157 -8.77 10.29 1.67
N ALA A 158 -9.34 10.23 2.88
CA ALA A 158 -9.53 11.43 3.70
C ALA A 158 -8.19 12.01 4.13
N PHE A 159 -7.21 11.18 4.48
CA PHE A 159 -5.85 11.65 4.77
C PHE A 159 -5.24 12.32 3.54
N HIS A 160 -5.26 11.67 2.38
CA HIS A 160 -4.73 12.23 1.13
C HIS A 160 -5.42 13.54 0.76
N ARG A 161 -6.75 13.61 0.84
CA ARG A 161 -7.51 14.84 0.56
C ARG A 161 -7.16 15.94 1.55
N ASN A 162 -7.02 15.64 2.83
CA ASN A 162 -6.67 16.63 3.85
C ASN A 162 -5.24 17.13 3.68
N VAL A 163 -4.27 16.24 3.50
CA VAL A 163 -2.87 16.60 3.24
C VAL A 163 -2.74 17.38 1.94
N THR A 164 -3.33 16.90 0.84
CA THR A 164 -3.34 17.61 -0.45
C THR A 164 -4.06 18.95 -0.34
N ARG A 165 -5.13 19.06 0.44
CA ARG A 165 -5.80 20.34 0.69
C ARG A 165 -4.94 21.27 1.54
N MET A 166 -4.19 20.77 2.52
CA MET A 166 -3.28 21.57 3.35
C MET A 166 -2.06 22.03 2.54
N LEU A 167 -1.46 21.14 1.75
CA LEU A 167 -0.32 21.41 0.87
C LEU A 167 -0.72 22.19 -0.40
N GLY A 168 -1.93 22.00 -0.89
CA GLY A 168 -2.46 22.68 -2.08
C GLY A 168 -3.11 24.03 -1.75
N ARG A 169 -3.41 24.32 -0.47
CA ARG A 169 -3.91 25.63 -0.04
C ARG A 169 -2.82 26.68 0.12
N ASN A 170 -1.55 26.31 0.17
CA ASN A 170 -0.45 27.25 0.20
C ASN A 170 0.79 26.59 -0.40
N ASN A 171 1.58 27.36 -1.14
CA ASN A 171 3.03 27.25 -1.10
C ASN A 171 3.44 27.07 0.37
N MET A 172 3.50 25.85 0.90
CA MET A 172 4.03 25.61 2.23
C MET A 172 5.52 25.83 2.04
N PRO A 173 6.08 26.98 2.47
CA PRO A 173 7.49 27.21 2.26
C PRO A 173 8.15 26.14 3.10
N LEU A 174 8.87 25.23 2.46
CA LEU A 174 9.51 24.09 3.13
C LEU A 174 10.32 24.59 4.33
N SER A 175 10.85 25.81 4.25
CA SER A 175 11.49 26.55 5.34
C SER A 175 10.63 26.72 6.60
N ILE A 176 9.36 27.09 6.48
CA ILE A 176 8.45 27.27 7.64
C ILE A 176 8.07 25.93 8.27
N PHE A 177 7.92 24.89 7.44
CA PHE A 177 7.65 23.54 7.94
C PHE A 177 8.86 22.97 8.71
N VAL A 178 10.07 23.18 8.18
CA VAL A 178 11.33 22.78 8.82
C VAL A 178 11.59 23.58 10.09
N GLU A 179 11.40 24.91 10.09
CA GLU A 179 11.52 25.74 11.31
C GLU A 179 10.58 25.23 12.43
N ARG A 180 9.34 24.88 12.09
CA ARG A 180 8.38 24.38 13.09
C ARG A 180 8.67 22.97 13.61
N ILE A 181 9.39 22.14 12.87
CA ILE A 181 9.83 20.82 13.35
C ILE A 181 11.10 20.94 14.21
N LEU A 182 11.99 21.87 13.89
CA LEU A 182 13.25 22.08 14.61
C LEU A 182 13.12 22.94 15.89
N GLU A 183 11.98 23.57 16.12
CA GLU A 183 11.66 24.30 17.36
C GLU A 183 11.08 23.41 18.47
N VAL A 184 11.08 22.07 18.30
CA VAL A 184 10.72 21.08 19.33
C VAL A 184 11.98 20.43 19.91
#